data_AF-A0A967UGU8-F1
#
_entry.id   AF-A0A967UGU8-F1
#
_cell.length_a   1.000
_cell.length_b   1.000
_cell.length_c   1.000
_cell.angle_alpha   90.00
_cell.angle_beta   90.00
_cell.angle_gamma   90.00
#
_symmetry.space_group_name_H-M   'P 1'
#
loop_
_entity.id
_entity.type
_entity.pdbx_description
1 polymer ?
#
loop_
_entity_poly.entity_id
_entity_poly.type
_entity_poly.pdbx_seq_one_letter_code
_entity_poly.pdbx_strand_id
1 'polypeptide(L)'
;TARLAETGESIFQQKCSSCHSIGGGDRSTGPDLKGVTEERDRQWLMRVIREPDELIAENDPQMAALMEEYNLAMPDLGISKSEAEALLAYLEYPGEEQHAAGEAGVPTEVEMAAGDVARGRQLYVGEIPFEKGGAPCLACHGFDKIGPAGAANYGGDLTGLWASYGEEGVRSILVDLPFPSMTPIYAERPLTEAERADLAAFFEASTGIEAPGSVAGFTVKAIGGAALLFVVALFAGWRRIKSVRRSLVKKSLD
;
A
#
# COMPACT_ATOMS: atom_id res chain seq x y z
N THR A 1 24.27 -15.36 -19.69
CA THR A 1 24.12 -14.05 -19.03
C THR A 1 22.75 -13.45 -19.31
N ALA A 2 22.36 -13.21 -20.57
CA ALA A 2 21.04 -12.63 -20.90
C ALA A 2 19.82 -13.37 -20.28
N ARG A 3 19.71 -14.70 -20.45
CA ARG A 3 18.62 -15.51 -19.85
C ARG A 3 18.63 -15.51 -18.31
N LEU A 4 19.80 -15.31 -17.71
CA LEU A 4 19.96 -15.27 -16.26
C LEU A 4 19.51 -13.90 -15.72
N ALA A 5 19.81 -12.81 -16.45
CA ALA A 5 19.33 -11.47 -16.14
C ALA A 5 17.79 -11.36 -16.30
N GLU A 6 17.19 -11.96 -17.33
CA GLU A 6 15.73 -12.03 -17.49
C GLU A 6 15.05 -12.77 -16.31
N THR A 7 15.65 -13.86 -15.83
CA THR A 7 15.18 -14.56 -14.62
C THR A 7 15.31 -13.66 -13.39
N GLY A 8 16.44 -12.96 -13.26
CA GLY A 8 16.70 -12.02 -12.17
C GLY A 8 15.72 -10.87 -12.14
N GLU A 9 15.39 -10.30 -13.30
CA GLU A 9 14.38 -9.26 -13.46
C GLU A 9 13.02 -9.73 -12.95
N SER A 10 12.58 -10.92 -13.36
CA SER A 10 11.30 -11.48 -12.91
C SER A 10 11.25 -11.65 -11.39
N ILE A 11 12.36 -12.10 -10.78
CA ILE A 11 12.46 -12.23 -9.31
C ILE A 11 12.45 -10.86 -8.65
N PHE A 12 13.18 -9.90 -9.21
CA PHE A 12 13.24 -8.53 -8.70
C PHE A 12 11.86 -7.89 -8.66
N GLN A 13 11.10 -8.01 -9.74
CA GLN A 13 9.75 -7.44 -9.82
C GLN A 13 8.77 -8.10 -8.84
N GLN A 14 8.95 -9.38 -8.53
CA GLN A 14 8.07 -10.11 -7.61
C GLN A 14 8.44 -9.90 -6.13
N LYS A 15 9.72 -9.71 -5.81
CA LYS A 15 10.22 -9.81 -4.43
C LYS A 15 10.96 -8.57 -3.92
N CYS A 16 11.44 -7.69 -4.81
CA CYS A 16 12.35 -6.61 -4.44
C CYS A 16 11.79 -5.22 -4.78
N SER A 17 11.07 -5.09 -5.88
CA SER A 17 10.57 -3.81 -6.43
C SER A 17 9.58 -3.06 -5.52
N SER A 18 8.95 -3.76 -4.58
CA SER A 18 8.07 -3.14 -3.59
C SER A 18 8.81 -2.24 -2.61
N CYS A 19 10.08 -2.57 -2.32
CA CYS A 19 10.89 -1.86 -1.33
C CYS A 19 12.05 -1.10 -1.96
N HIS A 20 12.63 -1.63 -3.04
CA HIS A 20 13.79 -1.07 -3.73
C HIS A 20 13.43 -0.52 -5.10
N SER A 21 14.20 0.47 -5.54
CA SER A 21 14.16 1.00 -6.90
C SER A 21 15.46 0.66 -7.65
N ILE A 22 15.48 0.88 -8.98
CA ILE A 22 16.71 0.89 -9.79
C ILE A 22 16.68 2.19 -10.60
N GLY A 23 17.45 3.19 -10.16
CA GLY A 23 17.54 4.51 -10.76
C GLY A 23 16.35 5.41 -10.44
N GLY A 24 15.50 5.01 -9.50
CA GLY A 24 14.35 5.79 -9.02
C GLY A 24 14.61 6.54 -7.72
N GLY A 25 15.83 6.46 -7.17
CA GLY A 25 16.19 7.05 -5.88
C GLY A 25 15.69 6.25 -4.67
N ASP A 26 16.20 6.63 -3.51
CA ASP A 26 15.95 5.93 -2.24
C ASP A 26 14.49 6.06 -1.80
N ARG A 27 13.97 5.00 -1.19
CA ARG A 27 12.62 4.95 -0.64
C ARG A 27 12.68 4.81 0.88
N SER A 28 11.60 5.21 1.54
CA SER A 28 11.44 4.96 2.99
C SER A 28 11.50 3.47 3.37
N THR A 29 11.27 2.58 2.41
CA THR A 29 11.30 1.12 2.55
C THR A 29 12.65 0.49 2.21
N GLY A 30 13.57 1.21 1.57
CA GLY A 30 14.87 0.70 1.18
C GLY A 30 15.61 1.57 0.15
N PRO A 31 16.94 1.39 0.02
CA PRO A 31 17.80 2.14 -0.91
C PRO A 31 17.51 1.83 -2.39
N ASP A 32 17.89 2.75 -3.26
CA ASP A 32 18.07 2.51 -4.69
C ASP A 32 19.22 1.53 -4.93
N LEU A 33 19.04 0.63 -5.90
CA LEU A 33 20.01 -0.43 -6.22
C LEU A 33 20.78 -0.17 -7.51
N LYS A 34 20.61 1.00 -8.12
CA LYS A 34 21.39 1.40 -9.30
C LYS A 34 22.89 1.40 -8.97
N GLY A 35 23.67 0.61 -9.71
CA GLY A 35 25.11 0.55 -9.54
C GLY A 35 25.58 -0.20 -8.29
N VAL A 36 24.67 -0.83 -7.53
CA VAL A 36 25.01 -1.47 -6.23
C VAL A 36 26.09 -2.56 -6.38
N THR A 37 26.15 -3.23 -7.54
CA THR A 37 27.13 -4.27 -7.86
C THR A 37 28.54 -3.73 -8.10
N GLU A 38 28.66 -2.43 -8.37
CA GLU A 38 29.95 -1.73 -8.46
C GLU A 38 30.38 -1.17 -7.10
N GLU A 39 29.42 -0.74 -6.28
CA GLU A 39 29.67 -0.12 -4.97
C GLU A 39 29.96 -1.12 -3.86
N ARG A 40 29.38 -2.32 -3.94
CA ARG A 40 29.45 -3.33 -2.87
C ARG A 40 30.08 -4.62 -3.36
N ASP A 41 30.74 -5.31 -2.42
CA ASP A 41 31.31 -6.61 -2.70
C ASP A 41 30.22 -7.62 -3.09
N ARG A 42 30.48 -8.38 -4.15
CA ARG A 42 29.53 -9.35 -4.69
C ARG A 42 29.20 -10.46 -3.69
N GLN A 43 30.17 -10.91 -2.87
CA GLN A 43 29.91 -11.93 -1.86
C GLN A 43 29.05 -11.36 -0.74
N TRP A 44 29.28 -10.12 -0.33
CA TRP A 44 28.43 -9.44 0.64
C TRP A 44 26.99 -9.30 0.11
N LEU A 45 26.80 -8.84 -1.14
CA LEU A 45 25.46 -8.76 -1.75
C LEU A 45 24.76 -10.13 -1.80
N MET A 46 25.49 -11.20 -2.12
CA MET A 46 24.97 -12.56 -2.11
C MET A 46 24.46 -12.97 -0.72
N ARG A 47 25.13 -12.54 0.35
CA ARG A 47 24.67 -12.79 1.72
C ARG A 47 23.46 -11.94 2.06
N VAL A 48 23.46 -10.64 1.76
CA VAL A 48 22.33 -9.75 2.02
C VAL A 48 21.03 -10.25 1.36
N ILE A 49 21.12 -10.75 0.14
CA ILE A 49 19.94 -11.24 -0.60
C ILE A 49 19.36 -12.53 0.02
N ARG A 50 20.20 -13.37 0.63
CA ARG A 50 19.84 -14.75 1.02
C ARG A 50 19.70 -14.97 2.51
N GLU A 51 20.44 -14.22 3.31
CA GLU A 51 20.60 -14.40 4.75
C GLU A 51 20.77 -13.02 5.44
N PRO A 52 19.88 -12.04 5.19
CA PRO A 52 19.98 -10.72 5.80
C PRO A 52 19.86 -10.77 7.33
N ASP A 53 19.05 -11.69 7.85
CA ASP A 53 18.87 -11.94 9.27
C ASP A 53 20.14 -12.47 9.96
N GLU A 54 20.91 -13.33 9.27
CA GLU A 54 22.22 -13.78 9.76
C GLU A 54 23.22 -12.62 9.83
N LEU A 55 23.28 -11.78 8.80
CA LEU A 55 24.15 -10.58 8.82
C LEU A 55 23.80 -9.62 9.94
N ILE A 56 22.50 -9.45 10.23
CA ILE A 56 22.02 -8.65 11.35
C ILE A 56 22.46 -9.28 12.68
N ALA A 57 22.31 -10.59 12.84
CA ALA A 57 22.72 -11.31 14.05
C ALA A 57 24.25 -11.26 14.27
N GLU A 58 25.02 -11.25 13.18
CA GLU A 58 26.47 -11.09 13.17
C GLU A 58 26.93 -9.65 13.51
N ASN A 59 26.01 -8.68 13.55
CA ASN A 59 26.29 -7.25 13.67
C ASN A 59 27.22 -6.75 12.54
N ASP A 60 26.95 -7.15 11.30
CA ASP A 60 27.70 -6.66 10.14
C ASP A 60 27.65 -5.11 10.09
N PRO A 61 28.80 -4.42 10.02
CA PRO A 61 28.84 -2.97 10.12
C PRO A 61 28.17 -2.26 8.93
N GLN A 62 28.15 -2.88 7.74
CA GLN A 62 27.48 -2.29 6.57
C GLN A 62 25.96 -2.43 6.70
N MET A 63 25.48 -3.59 7.13
CA MET A 63 24.07 -3.82 7.42
C MET A 63 23.58 -2.92 8.57
N ALA A 64 24.37 -2.76 9.63
CA ALA A 64 24.03 -1.89 10.75
C ALA A 64 23.87 -0.43 10.33
N ALA A 65 24.78 0.10 9.50
CA ALA A 65 24.69 1.45 8.97
C ALA A 65 23.43 1.65 8.10
N LEU A 66 23.11 0.68 7.24
CA LEU A 66 21.90 0.71 6.42
C LEU A 66 20.62 0.67 7.28
N MET A 67 20.60 -0.15 8.33
CA MET A 67 19.45 -0.20 9.24
C MET A 67 19.29 1.09 10.04
N GLU A 68 20.37 1.81 10.36
CA GLU A 68 20.29 3.12 11.02
C GLU A 68 19.71 4.18 10.07
N GLU A 69 20.07 4.14 8.79
CA GLU A 69 19.61 5.09 7.78
C GLU A 69 18.14 4.87 7.36
N TYR A 70 17.77 3.61 7.11
CA TYR A 70 16.43 3.25 6.60
C TYR A 70 15.45 2.83 7.71
N ASN A 71 15.92 2.64 8.93
CA ASN A 71 15.15 2.25 10.11
C ASN A 71 14.26 1.01 9.91
N LEU A 72 14.65 0.14 8.95
CA LEU A 72 13.95 -1.08 8.57
C LEU A 72 14.99 -2.19 8.32
N ALA A 73 14.68 -3.38 8.80
CA ALA A 73 15.46 -4.58 8.53
C ALA A 73 14.88 -5.31 7.31
N MET A 74 15.74 -5.66 6.35
CA MET A 74 15.34 -6.49 5.22
C MET A 74 15.01 -7.91 5.72
N PRO A 75 13.80 -8.44 5.47
CA PRO A 75 13.45 -9.80 5.86
C PRO A 75 14.12 -10.83 4.93
N ASP A 76 14.29 -12.05 5.41
CA ASP A 76 14.63 -13.19 4.55
C ASP A 76 13.42 -13.52 3.64
N LEU A 77 13.64 -13.44 2.32
CA LEU A 77 12.64 -13.69 1.27
C LEU A 77 12.72 -15.12 0.69
N GLY A 78 13.53 -15.99 1.32
CA GLY A 78 13.74 -17.38 0.94
C GLY A 78 14.44 -17.51 -0.41
N ILE A 79 15.42 -16.65 -0.70
CA ILE A 79 16.11 -16.61 -1.99
C ILE A 79 17.19 -17.72 -2.04
N SER A 80 17.06 -18.61 -3.02
CA SER A 80 18.08 -19.62 -3.27
C SER A 80 19.35 -19.01 -3.87
N LYS A 81 20.47 -19.74 -3.80
CA LYS A 81 21.74 -19.29 -4.38
C LYS A 81 21.63 -18.97 -5.87
N SER A 82 20.95 -19.81 -6.65
CA SER A 82 20.77 -19.59 -8.09
C SER A 82 19.89 -18.38 -8.41
N GLU A 83 18.88 -18.11 -7.59
CA GLU A 83 18.04 -16.91 -7.72
C GLU A 83 18.82 -15.64 -7.38
N ALA A 84 19.65 -15.67 -6.32
CA ALA A 84 20.52 -14.55 -5.96
C ALA A 84 21.58 -14.29 -7.05
N GLU A 85 22.15 -15.33 -7.66
CA GLU A 85 23.04 -15.17 -8.82
C GLU A 85 22.32 -14.53 -10.01
N ALA A 86 21.05 -14.86 -10.23
CA ALA A 86 20.23 -14.25 -11.26
C ALA A 86 19.91 -12.78 -10.99
N LEU A 87 19.54 -12.45 -9.74
CA LEU A 87 19.34 -11.07 -9.30
C LEU A 87 20.60 -10.23 -9.48
N LEU A 88 21.77 -10.73 -9.07
CA LEU A 88 23.02 -10.00 -9.27
C LEU A 88 23.36 -9.82 -10.75
N ALA A 89 23.08 -10.82 -11.59
CA ALA A 89 23.28 -10.69 -13.04
C ALA A 89 22.35 -9.64 -13.65
N TYR A 90 21.12 -9.51 -13.15
CA TYR A 90 20.18 -8.45 -13.53
C TYR A 90 20.65 -7.07 -13.05
N LEU A 91 21.18 -6.95 -11.83
CA LEU A 91 21.69 -5.69 -11.29
C LEU A 91 22.99 -5.22 -11.96
N GLU A 92 23.85 -6.15 -12.40
CA GLU A 92 25.09 -5.83 -13.15
C GLU A 92 24.83 -5.39 -14.59
N TYR A 93 23.82 -5.99 -15.23
CA TYR A 93 23.43 -5.71 -16.61
C TYR A 93 21.90 -5.69 -16.71
N PRO A 94 21.24 -4.62 -16.24
CA PRO A 94 19.83 -4.43 -16.53
C PRO A 94 19.76 -4.30 -18.05
N GLY A 95 19.14 -5.28 -18.72
CA GLY A 95 19.32 -5.52 -20.16
C GLY A 95 19.36 -4.25 -21.00
N GLU A 96 20.34 -4.18 -21.89
CA GLU A 96 20.69 -3.03 -22.75
C GLU A 96 19.61 -2.65 -23.80
N GLU A 97 18.34 -2.95 -23.55
CA GLU A 97 17.20 -2.49 -24.34
C GLU A 97 16.11 -1.77 -23.53
N GLN A 98 16.27 -1.55 -22.22
CA GLN A 98 15.26 -0.81 -21.42
C GLN A 98 15.81 0.27 -20.49
N HIS A 99 17.12 0.57 -20.54
CA HIS A 99 17.74 1.65 -19.78
C HIS A 99 18.27 2.78 -20.68
N ALA A 100 17.56 3.07 -21.78
CA ALA A 100 17.73 4.28 -22.57
C ALA A 100 16.42 5.10 -22.61
N ALA A 101 15.91 5.48 -21.44
CA ALA A 101 15.02 6.63 -21.29
C ALA A 101 15.13 7.27 -19.90
N GLY A 102 16.37 7.36 -19.39
CA GLY A 102 16.74 8.38 -18.40
C GLY A 102 17.64 9.39 -19.10
N GLU A 103 17.01 10.44 -19.65
CA GLU A 103 17.60 11.70 -20.16
C GLU A 103 18.49 11.66 -21.43
N ALA A 104 17.88 11.96 -22.59
CA ALA A 104 18.24 13.14 -23.41
C ALA A 104 17.50 13.13 -24.76
N GLY A 105 16.61 14.10 -24.94
CA GLY A 105 15.97 14.38 -26.22
C GLY A 105 14.48 14.61 -26.05
N VAL A 106 14.12 15.87 -25.79
CA VAL A 106 12.76 16.33 -26.05
C VAL A 106 12.54 16.27 -27.57
N PRO A 107 11.48 15.59 -28.04
CA PRO A 107 10.65 16.18 -29.06
C PRO A 107 9.29 16.48 -28.44
N THR A 108 9.00 17.76 -28.51
CA THR A 108 7.73 18.45 -28.31
C THR A 108 6.51 17.55 -28.52
N GLU A 109 5.68 17.46 -27.48
CA GLU A 109 4.23 17.25 -27.56
C GLU A 109 3.76 15.92 -28.16
N VAL A 110 3.76 14.89 -27.32
CA VAL A 110 2.62 13.97 -27.26
C VAL A 110 2.19 13.85 -25.80
N GLU A 111 1.13 14.59 -25.49
CA GLU A 111 0.31 14.53 -24.28
C GLU A 111 0.02 13.06 -23.93
N MET A 112 0.66 12.52 -22.88
CA MET A 112 0.15 11.33 -22.20
C MET A 112 -1.25 11.71 -21.73
N ALA A 113 -2.27 11.01 -22.22
CA ALA A 113 -3.66 11.35 -21.90
C ALA A 113 -3.82 11.50 -20.39
N ALA A 114 -4.15 12.72 -19.95
CA ALA A 114 -4.47 12.98 -18.56
C ALA A 114 -5.65 12.07 -18.18
N GLY A 115 -5.41 11.14 -17.26
CA GLY A 115 -6.45 10.23 -16.79
C GLY A 115 -7.63 10.99 -16.20
N ASP A 116 -8.83 10.44 -16.35
CA ASP A 116 -10.03 11.02 -15.77
C ASP A 116 -10.22 10.50 -14.34
N VAL A 117 -10.02 11.40 -13.36
CA VAL A 117 -10.18 11.11 -11.92
C VAL A 117 -11.56 10.51 -11.59
N ALA A 118 -12.62 11.03 -12.20
CA ALA A 118 -13.98 10.56 -11.95
C ALA A 118 -14.19 9.17 -12.53
N ARG A 119 -13.70 8.93 -13.76
CA ARG A 119 -13.75 7.61 -14.40
C ARG A 119 -12.91 6.58 -13.64
N GLY A 120 -11.72 6.97 -13.17
CA GLY A 120 -10.84 6.15 -12.35
C GLY A 120 -11.51 5.71 -11.05
N ARG A 121 -12.22 6.62 -10.38
CA ARG A 121 -13.04 6.27 -9.21
C ARG A 121 -14.14 5.28 -9.57
N GLN A 122 -14.84 5.46 -10.69
CA GLN A 122 -15.91 4.56 -11.12
C GLN A 122 -15.40 3.16 -11.42
N LEU A 123 -14.23 3.03 -12.05
CA LEU A 123 -13.54 1.75 -12.25
C LEU A 123 -13.14 1.11 -10.92
N TYR A 124 -12.56 1.89 -10.01
CA TYR A 124 -12.13 1.41 -8.70
C TYR A 124 -13.28 0.79 -7.91
N VAL A 125 -14.44 1.47 -7.84
CA VAL A 125 -15.60 0.99 -7.09
C VAL A 125 -16.45 -0.04 -7.85
N GLY A 126 -16.23 -0.20 -9.14
CA GLY A 126 -17.04 -1.06 -10.01
C GLY A 126 -18.39 -0.48 -10.42
N GLU A 127 -18.51 0.85 -10.44
CA GLU A 127 -19.65 1.54 -11.07
C GLU A 127 -19.63 1.34 -12.60
N ILE A 128 -18.43 1.27 -13.19
CA ILE A 128 -18.22 0.85 -14.56
C ILE A 128 -17.29 -0.38 -14.60
N PRO A 129 -17.56 -1.37 -15.45
CA PRO A 129 -16.72 -2.55 -15.56
C PRO A 129 -15.43 -2.24 -16.32
N PHE A 130 -14.35 -2.95 -15.97
CA PHE A 130 -13.16 -3.00 -16.82
C PHE A 130 -13.47 -3.65 -18.16
N GLU A 131 -12.88 -3.14 -19.24
CA GLU A 131 -13.13 -3.55 -20.62
C GLU A 131 -12.83 -5.03 -20.84
N LYS A 132 -11.75 -5.54 -20.22
CA LYS A 132 -11.37 -6.96 -20.28
C LYS A 132 -12.02 -7.83 -19.21
N GLY A 133 -12.96 -7.30 -18.43
CA GLY A 133 -13.73 -8.06 -17.44
C GLY A 133 -12.97 -8.40 -16.15
N GLY A 134 -11.99 -7.58 -15.78
CA GLY A 134 -11.35 -7.64 -14.46
C GLY A 134 -12.35 -7.31 -13.33
N ALA A 135 -12.07 -7.79 -12.12
CA ALA A 135 -12.86 -7.43 -10.94
C ALA A 135 -12.55 -6.00 -10.49
N PRO A 136 -13.51 -5.18 -10.02
CA PRO A 136 -13.19 -3.85 -9.53
C PRO A 136 -12.29 -3.89 -8.28
N CYS A 137 -11.43 -2.90 -8.12
CA CYS A 137 -10.44 -2.86 -7.04
C CYS A 137 -11.09 -2.92 -5.65
N LEU A 138 -12.22 -2.22 -5.47
CA LEU A 138 -12.98 -2.17 -4.21
C LEU A 138 -13.51 -3.53 -3.75
N ALA A 139 -13.65 -4.51 -4.66
CA ALA A 139 -14.07 -5.87 -4.28
C ALA A 139 -13.09 -6.53 -3.30
N CYS A 140 -11.82 -6.10 -3.31
CA CYS A 140 -10.80 -6.60 -2.40
C CYS A 140 -10.16 -5.49 -1.58
N HIS A 141 -9.85 -4.34 -2.17
CA HIS A 141 -9.07 -3.27 -1.55
C HIS A 141 -9.94 -2.17 -0.95
N GLY A 142 -9.47 -1.64 0.18
CA GLY A 142 -10.15 -0.57 0.88
C GLY A 142 -9.76 0.78 0.34
N PHE A 143 -10.64 1.76 0.52
CA PHE A 143 -10.31 3.16 0.31
C PHE A 143 -11.10 4.04 1.26
N ASP A 144 -10.41 4.65 2.22
CA ASP A 144 -11.02 5.49 3.26
C ASP A 144 -11.84 6.65 2.67
N LYS A 145 -11.49 7.12 1.47
CA LYS A 145 -12.19 8.24 0.81
C LYS A 145 -13.49 7.85 0.10
N ILE A 146 -13.88 6.56 0.14
CA ILE A 146 -15.11 6.05 -0.47
C ILE A 146 -16.23 5.85 0.57
N GLY A 147 -15.94 6.12 1.85
CA GLY A 147 -16.90 6.14 2.95
C GLY A 147 -16.97 4.84 3.76
N PRO A 148 -17.89 4.72 4.74
CA PRO A 148 -17.94 3.59 5.69
C PRO A 148 -18.26 2.22 5.05
N ALA A 149 -18.68 2.21 3.78
CA ALA A 149 -18.90 0.99 2.99
C ALA A 149 -17.64 0.56 2.19
N GLY A 150 -16.56 1.35 2.21
CA GLY A 150 -15.30 1.09 1.52
C GLY A 150 -14.25 0.34 2.35
N ALA A 151 -14.63 -0.19 3.51
CA ALA A 151 -13.73 -0.98 4.35
C ALA A 151 -13.57 -2.39 3.76
N ALA A 152 -12.36 -2.71 3.31
CA ALA A 152 -12.03 -4.00 2.73
C ALA A 152 -12.03 -5.14 3.76
N ASN A 153 -12.32 -6.35 3.25
CA ASN A 153 -12.27 -7.59 4.04
C ASN A 153 -11.18 -8.58 3.55
N TYR A 154 -10.43 -8.27 2.48
CA TYR A 154 -9.45 -9.22 1.90
C TYR A 154 -8.14 -8.59 1.40
N GLY A 155 -8.19 -7.44 0.74
CA GLY A 155 -7.02 -6.67 0.31
C GLY A 155 -6.72 -5.53 1.29
N GLY A 156 -5.48 -5.07 1.33
CA GLY A 156 -5.09 -3.88 2.12
C GLY A 156 -5.79 -2.61 1.64
N ASP A 157 -5.80 -1.59 2.50
CA ASP A 157 -6.27 -0.25 2.14
C ASP A 157 -5.28 0.45 1.19
N LEU A 158 -5.80 1.08 0.13
CA LEU A 158 -5.00 1.73 -0.92
C LEU A 158 -4.97 3.26 -0.80
N THR A 159 -5.52 3.85 0.26
CA THR A 159 -5.57 5.31 0.45
C THR A 159 -4.17 5.93 0.47
N GLY A 160 -3.19 5.21 1.01
CA GLY A 160 -1.80 5.64 1.06
C GLY A 160 -0.96 5.29 -0.18
N LEU A 161 -1.53 4.60 -1.18
CA LEU A 161 -0.77 3.99 -2.27
C LEU A 161 0.14 5.00 -2.98
N TRP A 162 -0.40 6.15 -3.37
CA TRP A 162 0.37 7.17 -4.10
C TRP A 162 1.46 7.81 -3.24
N ALA A 163 1.19 8.02 -1.94
CA ALA A 163 2.18 8.58 -1.02
C ALA A 163 3.33 7.58 -0.75
N SER A 164 3.04 6.28 -0.73
CA SER A 164 4.02 5.23 -0.44
C SER A 164 4.85 4.83 -1.67
N TYR A 165 4.25 4.81 -2.86
CA TYR A 165 4.88 4.28 -4.07
C TYR A 165 5.27 5.35 -5.10
N GLY A 166 4.79 6.59 -4.96
CA GLY A 166 5.02 7.65 -5.93
C GLY A 166 4.30 7.41 -7.27
N GLU A 167 4.41 8.38 -8.18
CA GLU A 167 3.73 8.34 -9.48
C GLU A 167 4.17 7.13 -10.32
N GLU A 168 5.49 6.98 -10.50
CA GLU A 168 6.07 5.91 -11.32
C GLU A 168 5.79 4.53 -10.72
N GLY A 169 5.82 4.42 -9.39
CA GLY A 169 5.52 3.16 -8.70
C GLY A 169 4.06 2.74 -8.86
N VAL A 170 3.10 3.66 -8.69
CA VAL A 170 1.67 3.36 -8.90
C VAL A 170 1.42 2.98 -10.35
N ARG A 171 1.96 3.73 -11.30
CA ARG A 171 1.80 3.45 -12.73
C ARG A 171 2.36 2.08 -13.10
N SER A 172 3.53 1.72 -12.58
CA SER A 172 4.15 0.40 -12.79
C SER A 172 3.31 -0.74 -12.21
N ILE A 173 2.83 -0.60 -10.97
CA ILE A 173 1.96 -1.60 -10.33
C ILE A 173 0.70 -1.88 -11.17
N LEU A 174 0.11 -0.84 -11.75
CA LEU A 174 -1.11 -0.96 -12.56
C LEU A 174 -0.90 -1.70 -13.89
N VAL A 175 0.34 -1.88 -14.37
CA VAL A 175 0.65 -2.63 -15.59
C VAL A 175 0.38 -4.12 -15.39
N ASP A 176 1.01 -4.72 -14.38
CA ASP A 176 1.06 -6.17 -14.22
C ASP A 176 0.41 -6.70 -12.94
N LEU A 177 0.06 -5.81 -12.00
CA LEU A 177 -0.54 -6.13 -10.69
C LEU A 177 0.17 -7.34 -10.03
N PRO A 178 1.48 -7.22 -9.73
CA PRO A 178 2.39 -8.33 -9.45
C PRO A 178 2.21 -8.96 -8.05
N PHE A 179 1.00 -8.92 -7.51
CA PHE A 179 0.67 -9.50 -6.21
C PHE A 179 0.12 -10.91 -6.39
N PRO A 180 0.58 -11.92 -5.63
CA PRO A 180 0.16 -13.32 -5.80
C PRO A 180 -1.36 -13.55 -5.83
N SER A 181 -2.13 -12.73 -5.12
CA SER A 181 -3.59 -12.79 -5.08
C SER A 181 -4.27 -12.11 -6.29
N MET A 182 -3.60 -11.15 -6.95
CA MET A 182 -4.13 -10.38 -8.09
C MET A 182 -3.65 -10.92 -9.44
N THR A 183 -2.39 -11.36 -9.54
CA THR A 183 -1.79 -11.87 -10.78
C THR A 183 -2.68 -12.90 -11.50
N PRO A 184 -3.21 -13.97 -10.85
CA PRO A 184 -4.07 -14.93 -11.57
C PRO A 184 -5.42 -14.35 -12.01
N ILE A 185 -5.90 -13.27 -11.37
CA ILE A 185 -7.17 -12.62 -11.71
C ILE A 185 -7.02 -11.75 -12.97
N TYR A 186 -5.87 -11.09 -13.11
CA TYR A 186 -5.62 -10.11 -14.17
C TYR A 186 -4.73 -10.62 -15.31
N ALA A 187 -4.07 -11.78 -15.17
CA ALA A 187 -3.25 -12.37 -16.22
C ALA A 187 -4.00 -12.54 -17.56
N GLU A 188 -5.26 -12.99 -17.50
CA GLU A 188 -6.11 -13.13 -18.70
C GLU A 188 -6.95 -11.88 -19.00
N ARG A 189 -7.00 -10.92 -18.06
CA ARG A 189 -7.90 -9.76 -18.09
C ARG A 189 -7.15 -8.47 -17.68
N PRO A 190 -6.04 -8.13 -18.37
CA PRO A 190 -5.21 -7.00 -17.95
C PRO A 190 -5.94 -5.68 -18.18
N LEU A 191 -5.59 -4.68 -17.36
CA LEU A 191 -6.09 -3.32 -17.53
C LEU A 191 -5.64 -2.74 -18.88
N THR A 192 -6.47 -1.91 -19.49
CA THR A 192 -6.07 -1.13 -20.67
C THR A 192 -5.24 0.08 -20.27
N GLU A 193 -4.50 0.65 -21.22
CA GLU A 193 -3.70 1.86 -20.96
C GLU A 193 -4.58 3.02 -20.46
N ALA A 194 -5.77 3.18 -21.03
CA ALA A 194 -6.72 4.21 -20.60
C ALA A 194 -7.21 3.98 -19.17
N GLU A 195 -7.54 2.74 -18.81
CA GLU A 195 -7.97 2.40 -17.44
C GLU A 195 -6.85 2.61 -16.42
N ARG A 196 -5.60 2.27 -16.77
CA ARG A 196 -4.43 2.55 -15.93
C ARG A 196 -4.24 4.05 -15.71
N ALA A 197 -4.36 4.84 -16.77
CA ALA A 197 -4.24 6.30 -16.67
C ALA A 197 -5.32 6.90 -15.75
N ASP A 198 -6.57 6.46 -15.90
CA ASP A 198 -7.67 6.94 -15.04
C ASP A 198 -7.49 6.53 -13.57
N LEU A 199 -7.10 5.28 -13.32
CA LEU A 199 -6.83 4.79 -11.97
C LEU A 199 -5.65 5.53 -11.32
N ALA A 200 -4.58 5.77 -12.08
CA ALA A 200 -3.45 6.58 -11.63
C ALA A 200 -3.89 8.00 -11.27
N ALA A 201 -4.65 8.67 -12.13
CA ALA A 201 -5.19 10.01 -11.86
C ALA A 201 -6.10 10.03 -10.62
N PHE A 202 -6.91 8.98 -10.41
CA PHE A 202 -7.72 8.85 -9.20
C PHE A 202 -6.87 8.71 -7.92
N PHE A 203 -5.84 7.87 -7.94
CA PHE A 203 -4.93 7.71 -6.80
C PHE A 203 -4.11 8.98 -6.53
N GLU A 204 -3.66 9.67 -7.57
CA GLU A 204 -2.98 10.96 -7.44
C GLU A 204 -3.87 12.01 -6.78
N ALA A 205 -5.07 12.21 -7.32
CA ALA A 205 -6.02 13.19 -6.81
C ALA A 205 -6.47 12.91 -5.36
N SER A 206 -6.26 11.70 -4.88
CA SER A 206 -6.53 11.31 -3.50
C SER A 206 -5.43 11.69 -2.51
N THR A 207 -4.25 12.12 -3.00
CA THR A 207 -3.18 12.64 -2.15
C THR A 207 -3.49 14.03 -1.61
N GLY A 208 -3.23 14.25 -0.32
CA GLY A 208 -3.43 15.55 0.32
C GLY A 208 -4.79 15.79 0.97
N ILE A 209 -5.68 14.80 1.04
CA ILE A 209 -6.86 14.88 1.90
C ILE A 209 -6.58 14.04 3.16
N GLU A 210 -6.26 14.68 4.28
CA GLU A 210 -6.15 14.03 5.58
C GLU A 210 -7.42 13.20 5.87
N ALA A 211 -7.26 12.05 6.53
CA ALA A 211 -8.40 11.31 7.07
C ALA A 211 -9.28 12.30 7.88
N PRO A 212 -10.60 12.39 7.66
CA PRO A 212 -11.44 13.13 8.59
C PRO A 212 -11.16 12.55 9.97
N GLY A 213 -10.67 13.43 10.86
CA GLY A 213 -10.05 13.05 12.12
C GLY A 213 -10.80 11.95 12.83
N SER A 214 -10.03 10.97 13.29
CA SER A 214 -10.42 9.79 14.09
C SER A 214 -11.90 9.71 14.48
N VAL A 215 -12.51 8.57 14.15
CA VAL A 215 -13.81 8.11 14.68
C VAL A 215 -13.96 8.23 16.21
N ALA A 216 -12.86 8.47 16.94
CA ALA A 216 -12.84 8.87 18.35
C ALA A 216 -13.72 10.10 18.66
N GLY A 217 -13.82 11.08 17.75
CA GLY A 217 -14.64 12.28 17.99
C GLY A 217 -16.14 12.01 18.00
N PHE A 218 -16.60 11.02 17.23
CA PHE A 218 -18.01 10.64 17.12
C PHE A 218 -18.42 9.67 18.23
N THR A 219 -17.55 8.70 18.58
CA THR A 219 -17.80 7.73 19.65
C THR A 219 -17.82 8.39 21.03
N VAL A 220 -16.93 9.34 21.33
CA VAL A 220 -16.92 10.06 22.62
C VAL A 220 -18.20 10.87 22.83
N LYS A 221 -18.71 11.54 21.78
CA LYS A 221 -19.98 12.29 21.86
C LYS A 221 -21.19 11.37 21.99
N ALA A 222 -21.21 10.24 21.30
CA ALA A 222 -22.28 9.25 21.40
C ALA A 222 -22.35 8.59 22.79
N ILE A 223 -21.19 8.22 23.35
CA ILE A 223 -21.09 7.65 24.71
C ILE A 223 -21.51 8.69 25.76
N GLY A 224 -21.09 9.95 25.61
CA GLY A 224 -21.48 11.04 26.51
C GLY A 224 -23.00 11.29 26.50
N GLY A 225 -23.62 11.28 25.32
CA GLY A 225 -25.07 11.41 25.18
C GLY A 225 -25.85 10.25 25.81
N ALA A 226 -25.41 9.02 25.59
CA ALA A 226 -26.03 7.83 26.17
C ALA A 226 -25.90 7.79 27.70
N ALA A 227 -24.73 8.16 28.25
CA ALA A 227 -24.51 8.24 29.70
C ALA A 227 -25.40 9.32 30.35
N LEU A 228 -25.55 10.49 29.71
CA LEU A 228 -26.43 11.56 30.19
C LEU A 228 -27.90 11.11 30.22
N LEU A 229 -28.38 10.47 29.15
CA LEU A 229 -29.75 9.94 29.09
C LEU A 229 -29.99 8.86 30.14
N PHE A 230 -29.01 7.98 30.39
CA PHE A 230 -29.09 6.96 31.44
C PHE A 230 -29.17 7.58 32.85
N VAL A 231 -28.35 8.60 33.14
CA VAL A 231 -28.39 9.33 34.42
C VAL A 231 -29.72 10.06 34.61
N VAL A 232 -30.24 10.71 33.57
CA VAL A 232 -31.55 11.38 33.60
C VAL A 232 -32.67 10.36 33.85
N ALA A 233 -32.63 9.19 33.20
CA ALA A 233 -33.60 8.11 33.40
C ALA A 233 -33.55 7.55 34.83
N LEU A 234 -32.34 7.31 35.37
CA LEU A 234 -32.17 6.87 36.76
C LEU A 234 -32.70 7.91 37.75
N PHE A 235 -32.43 9.19 37.52
CA PHE A 235 -32.88 10.26 38.41
C PHE A 235 -34.40 10.46 38.35
N ALA A 236 -35.00 10.41 37.16
CA ALA A 236 -36.44 10.45 36.98
C ALA A 236 -37.13 9.23 37.62
N GLY A 237 -36.57 8.02 37.42
CA GLY A 237 -37.03 6.79 38.05
C GLY A 237 -36.96 6.86 39.58
N TRP A 238 -35.85 7.37 40.13
CA TRP A 238 -35.66 7.49 41.58
C TRP A 238 -36.61 8.51 42.21
N ARG A 239 -36.88 9.63 41.52
CA ARG A 239 -37.91 10.60 41.94
C ARG A 239 -39.31 9.98 41.92
N ARG A 240 -39.63 9.19 40.89
CA ARG A 240 -40.93 8.51 40.77
C ARG A 240 -41.13 7.48 41.89
N ILE A 241 -40.11 6.66 42.18
CA ILE A 241 -40.15 5.67 43.27
C ILE A 241 -40.33 6.35 44.64
N LYS A 242 -39.59 7.44 44.93
CA LYS A 242 -39.76 8.19 46.18
C LYS A 242 -41.14 8.85 46.32
N SER A 243 -41.77 9.24 45.22
CA SER A 243 -43.13 9.81 45.21
C SER A 243 -44.18 8.73 45.51
N VAL A 244 -44.12 7.59 44.81
CA VAL A 244 -45.03 6.45 45.03
C VAL A 244 -44.86 5.88 46.45
N ARG A 245 -43.64 5.75 46.95
CA ARG A 245 -43.40 5.29 48.32
C ARG A 245 -44.02 6.22 49.36
N ARG A 246 -43.95 7.54 49.14
CA ARG A 246 -44.58 8.52 50.05
C ARG A 246 -46.11 8.42 50.03
N SER A 247 -46.73 8.19 48.88
CA SER A 247 -48.19 8.05 48.80
C SER A 247 -48.69 6.75 49.44
N LEU A 248 -47.94 5.65 49.32
CA LEU A 248 -48.26 4.37 49.96
C LEU A 248 -48.09 4.42 51.48
N VAL A 249 -47.02 5.05 52.00
CA VAL A 249 -46.82 5.24 53.44
C VAL A 249 -47.90 6.14 54.04
N LYS A 250 -48.34 7.17 53.32
CA LYS A 250 -49.44 8.02 53.78
C LYS A 250 -50.76 7.24 53.86
N LYS A 251 -51.06 6.40 52.86
CA LYS A 251 -52.25 5.52 52.86
C LYS A 251 -52.24 4.42 53.92
N SER A 252 -51.08 4.05 54.47
CA SER A 252 -51.00 3.04 55.54
C SER A 252 -51.10 3.64 56.95
N LEU A 253 -51.17 4.97 57.07
CA LEU A 253 -51.27 5.70 58.34
C LEU A 253 -52.65 6.33 58.56
N ASP A 254 -53.53 6.24 57.55
CA ASP A 254 -54.97 6.55 57.61
C ASP A 254 -55.75 5.23 57.75
#